data_AF-W4AWJ1-F1
#
_entry.id   AF-W4AWJ1-F1
#
_cell.length_a   1.000
_cell.length_b   1.000
_cell.length_c   1.000
_cell.angle_alpha   90.00
_cell.angle_beta   90.00
_cell.angle_gamma   90.00
#
_symmetry.space_group_name_H-M   'P 1'
#
loop_
_entity.id
_entity.type
_entity.pdbx_description
1 polymer ?
#
loop_
_entity_poly.entity_id
_entity_poly.type
_entity_poly.pdbx_seq_one_letter_code
_entity_poly.pdbx_strand_id
1 'polypeptide(L)'
;MRKKGANGQESRARLLIVAASEFARSGYHQTKISSIVSRAGLTQPSFYLYFESKEAIFKELVEKFRTNLKTLIEGSRVEGGIDEDDVSSRLLGVLRELFAFLAKDPDLTQIGFFIGDDSAIVKAEMAAMLEQYLKDEQRDGLLDRECDMRIVAESLVGVIERLTAQQLLTEKRTSEDLACHVVNLFMHGIRKDPVKGVS
;
A
#
# COMPACT_ATOMS: atom_id res chain seq x y z
N MET A 1 -2.97 7.38 -42.84
CA MET A 1 -3.83 6.36 -42.18
C MET A 1 -3.53 6.38 -40.68
N ARG A 2 -4.50 6.67 -39.81
CA ARG A 2 -4.26 6.89 -38.37
C ARG A 2 -4.40 5.56 -37.62
N LYS A 3 -3.37 5.18 -36.84
CA LYS A 3 -3.29 3.96 -36.00
C LYS A 3 -4.47 3.90 -35.00
N LYS A 4 -5.58 3.22 -35.37
CA LYS A 4 -6.75 3.06 -34.50
C LYS A 4 -6.46 2.30 -33.20
N GLY A 5 -5.46 1.41 -33.17
CA GLY A 5 -5.08 0.63 -31.97
C GLY A 5 -4.29 1.44 -30.91
N ALA A 6 -3.29 2.21 -31.33
CA ALA A 6 -2.47 3.01 -30.40
C ALA A 6 -3.28 4.11 -29.70
N ASN A 7 -4.19 4.77 -30.42
CA ASN A 7 -5.06 5.79 -29.84
C ASN A 7 -6.04 5.22 -28.80
N GLY A 8 -6.46 3.95 -28.95
CA GLY A 8 -7.45 3.35 -28.06
C GLY A 8 -6.87 2.99 -26.70
N GLN A 9 -5.71 2.35 -26.68
CA GLN A 9 -4.99 2.03 -25.44
C GLN A 9 -4.57 3.31 -24.70
N GLU A 10 -4.09 4.32 -25.42
CA GLU A 10 -3.71 5.61 -24.84
C GLU A 10 -4.91 6.35 -24.24
N SER A 11 -6.07 6.30 -24.90
CA SER A 11 -7.31 6.90 -24.38
C SER A 11 -7.78 6.19 -23.11
N ARG A 12 -7.75 4.86 -23.09
CA ARG A 12 -8.09 4.06 -21.90
C ARG A 12 -7.14 4.33 -20.73
N ALA A 13 -5.84 4.40 -21.00
CA ALA A 13 -4.83 4.73 -19.98
C ALA A 13 -5.05 6.14 -19.41
N ARG A 14 -5.36 7.13 -20.26
CA ARG A 14 -5.71 8.48 -19.82
C ARG A 14 -6.97 8.50 -18.95
N LEU A 15 -8.00 7.72 -19.28
CA LEU A 15 -9.18 7.60 -18.44
C LEU A 15 -8.84 7.04 -17.06
N LEU A 16 -8.01 6.00 -16.96
CA LEU A 16 -7.58 5.44 -15.67
C LEU A 16 -6.81 6.45 -14.82
N ILE A 17 -5.84 7.15 -15.40
CA ILE A 17 -5.03 8.15 -14.69
C ILE A 17 -5.92 9.29 -14.16
N VAL A 18 -6.78 9.84 -15.02
CA VAL A 18 -7.66 10.95 -14.65
C VAL A 18 -8.72 10.51 -13.64
N ALA A 19 -9.28 9.31 -13.80
CA ALA A 19 -10.24 8.77 -12.85
C ALA A 19 -9.60 8.54 -11.48
N ALA A 20 -8.37 7.99 -11.42
CA ALA A 20 -7.65 7.81 -10.17
C ALA A 20 -7.49 9.15 -9.44
N SER A 21 -7.01 10.18 -10.14
CA SER A 21 -6.86 11.54 -9.59
C SER A 21 -8.19 12.14 -9.10
N GLU A 22 -9.28 11.99 -9.85
CA GLU A 22 -10.59 12.49 -9.42
C GLU A 22 -11.13 11.73 -8.20
N PHE A 23 -11.01 10.40 -8.18
CA PHE A 23 -11.47 9.58 -7.05
C PHE A 23 -10.66 9.82 -5.78
N ALA A 24 -9.33 9.92 -5.89
CA ALA A 24 -8.45 10.20 -4.76
C ALA A 24 -8.76 11.56 -4.12
N ARG A 25 -9.04 12.58 -4.95
CA ARG A 25 -9.31 13.95 -4.48
C ARG A 25 -10.75 14.15 -3.97
N SER A 26 -11.73 13.68 -4.72
CA SER A 26 -13.15 14.02 -4.51
C SER A 26 -13.94 12.88 -3.87
N GLY A 27 -13.34 11.70 -3.76
CA GLY A 27 -14.02 10.46 -3.37
C GLY A 27 -14.83 9.84 -4.51
N TYR A 28 -15.25 8.60 -4.32
CA TYR A 28 -16.03 7.85 -5.30
C TYR A 28 -17.39 8.50 -5.60
N HIS A 29 -18.16 8.85 -4.56
CA HIS A 29 -19.54 9.32 -4.74
C HIS A 29 -19.62 10.67 -5.46
N GLN A 30 -18.74 11.63 -5.14
CA GLN A 30 -18.80 12.98 -5.71
C GLN A 30 -18.22 13.04 -7.14
N THR A 31 -17.37 12.09 -7.52
CA THR A 31 -16.79 12.04 -8.86
C THR A 31 -17.85 11.71 -9.91
N LYS A 32 -17.86 12.50 -11.00
CA LYS A 32 -18.77 12.36 -12.15
C LYS A 32 -18.01 11.89 -13.39
N ILE A 33 -18.61 11.00 -14.18
CA ILE A 33 -18.04 10.56 -15.48
C ILE A 33 -17.75 11.76 -16.39
N SER A 34 -18.63 12.78 -16.40
CA SER A 34 -18.43 14.02 -17.16
C SER A 34 -17.13 14.75 -16.83
N SER A 35 -16.75 14.77 -15.54
CA SER A 35 -15.50 15.40 -15.08
C SER A 35 -14.28 14.61 -15.54
N ILE A 36 -14.34 13.28 -15.41
CA ILE A 36 -13.26 12.37 -15.86
C ILE A 36 -13.00 12.54 -17.36
N VAL A 37 -14.04 12.44 -18.19
CA VAL A 37 -13.85 12.52 -19.66
C VAL A 37 -13.39 13.91 -20.09
N SER A 38 -13.90 14.97 -19.46
CA SER A 38 -13.50 16.34 -19.75
C SER A 38 -12.00 16.55 -19.47
N ARG A 39 -11.51 16.10 -18.31
CA ARG A 39 -10.08 16.17 -17.97
C ARG A 39 -9.20 15.25 -18.81
N ALA A 40 -9.73 14.12 -19.28
CA ALA A 40 -9.02 13.21 -20.17
C ALA A 40 -8.97 13.68 -21.65
N GLY A 41 -9.68 14.77 -21.99
CA GLY A 41 -9.82 15.24 -23.37
C GLY A 41 -10.67 14.31 -24.24
N LEU A 42 -11.65 13.64 -23.63
CA LEU A 42 -12.54 12.65 -24.22
C LEU A 42 -14.01 13.04 -24.00
N THR A 43 -14.92 12.30 -24.64
CA THR A 43 -16.36 12.48 -24.49
C THR A 43 -16.97 11.34 -23.66
N GLN A 44 -18.19 11.54 -23.14
CA GLN A 44 -18.89 10.46 -22.43
C GLN A 44 -19.11 9.20 -23.29
N PRO A 45 -19.51 9.30 -24.58
CA PRO A 45 -19.56 8.11 -25.44
C PRO A 45 -18.23 7.37 -25.50
N SER A 46 -17.10 8.07 -25.55
CA SER A 46 -15.78 7.43 -25.53
C SER A 46 -15.46 6.69 -24.24
N PHE A 47 -15.99 7.13 -23.09
CA PHE A 47 -15.83 6.41 -21.82
C PHE A 47 -16.49 5.03 -21.88
N TYR A 48 -17.74 4.99 -22.37
CA TYR A 48 -18.52 3.75 -22.46
C TYR A 48 -18.00 2.77 -23.52
N LEU A 49 -17.04 3.18 -24.37
CA LEU A 49 -16.28 2.24 -25.21
C LEU A 49 -15.29 1.37 -24.41
N TYR A 50 -14.89 1.82 -23.21
CA TYR A 50 -13.85 1.16 -22.40
C TYR A 50 -14.35 0.68 -21.04
N PHE A 51 -15.33 1.36 -20.45
CA PHE A 51 -15.83 1.07 -19.11
C PHE A 51 -17.36 1.14 -19.09
N GLU A 52 -18.00 0.10 -18.59
CA GLU A 52 -19.46 0.00 -18.53
C GLU A 52 -20.08 1.01 -17.54
N SER A 53 -19.32 1.41 -16.52
CA SER A 53 -19.80 2.32 -15.48
C SER A 53 -18.66 3.02 -14.73
N LYS A 54 -19.01 4.00 -13.89
CA LYS A 54 -18.09 4.61 -12.91
C LYS A 54 -17.54 3.57 -11.92
N GLU A 55 -18.35 2.58 -11.56
CA GLU A 55 -17.96 1.49 -10.67
C GLU A 55 -16.94 0.57 -11.34
N ALA A 56 -17.11 0.25 -12.62
CA ALA A 56 -16.19 -0.62 -13.35
C ALA A 56 -14.75 -0.07 -13.36
N ILE A 57 -14.59 1.22 -13.70
CA ILE A 57 -13.27 1.86 -13.67
C ILE A 57 -12.70 1.99 -12.25
N PHE A 58 -13.55 2.22 -11.24
CA PHE A 58 -13.11 2.31 -9.85
C PHE A 58 -12.62 0.95 -9.32
N LYS A 59 -13.39 -0.12 -9.56
CA LYS A 59 -13.01 -1.49 -9.20
C LYS A 59 -11.71 -1.90 -9.88
N GLU A 60 -11.52 -1.56 -11.15
CA GLU A 60 -10.25 -1.85 -11.83
C GLU A 60 -9.05 -1.15 -11.18
N LEU A 61 -9.21 0.08 -10.67
CA LEU A 61 -8.15 0.78 -9.94
C LEU A 61 -7.86 0.11 -8.59
N VAL A 62 -8.89 -0.27 -7.83
CA VAL A 62 -8.73 -1.02 -6.57
C VAL A 62 -8.01 -2.36 -6.83
N GLU A 63 -8.46 -3.14 -7.81
CA GLU A 63 -7.85 -4.42 -8.17
C GLU A 63 -6.40 -4.27 -8.64
N LYS A 64 -6.10 -3.20 -9.39
CA LYS A 64 -4.73 -2.87 -9.78
C LYS A 64 -3.85 -2.61 -8.57
N PHE A 65 -4.33 -1.86 -7.58
CA PHE A 65 -3.60 -1.66 -6.32
C PHE A 65 -3.34 -2.99 -5.61
N ARG A 66 -4.40 -3.78 -5.39
CA ARG A 66 -4.32 -5.08 -4.70
C ARG A 66 -3.34 -6.04 -5.38
N THR A 67 -3.41 -6.14 -6.70
CA THR A 67 -2.52 -7.01 -7.48
C THR A 67 -1.06 -6.59 -7.33
N ASN A 68 -0.77 -5.29 -7.40
CA ASN A 68 0.59 -4.79 -7.26
C ASN A 68 1.13 -4.99 -5.83
N LEU A 69 0.30 -4.74 -4.82
CA LEU A 69 0.66 -4.96 -3.42
C LEU A 69 0.92 -6.45 -3.15
N LYS A 70 0.08 -7.34 -3.68
CA LYS A 70 0.27 -8.79 -3.58
C LYS A 70 1.59 -9.22 -4.22
N THR A 71 1.87 -8.72 -5.43
CA THR A 71 3.13 -9.01 -6.14
C THR A 71 4.35 -8.57 -5.33
N LEU A 72 4.27 -7.40 -4.70
CA LEU A 72 5.33 -6.90 -3.83
C LEU A 72 5.61 -7.86 -2.67
N ILE A 73 4.56 -8.28 -1.96
CA ILE A 73 4.68 -9.13 -0.77
C ILE A 73 5.15 -10.54 -1.14
N GLU A 74 4.73 -11.06 -2.29
CA GLU A 74 5.21 -12.35 -2.80
C GLU A 74 6.67 -12.29 -3.23
N GLY A 75 7.11 -11.19 -3.86
CA GLY A 75 8.50 -10.97 -4.26
C GLY A 75 9.46 -10.89 -3.06
N SER A 76 9.09 -10.16 -2.01
CA SER A 76 9.93 -9.98 -0.83
C SER A 76 10.16 -11.28 -0.03
N ARG A 77 9.29 -12.28 -0.17
CA ARG A 77 9.44 -13.60 0.45
C ARG A 77 10.49 -14.48 -0.25
N VAL A 78 10.73 -14.26 -1.54
CA VAL A 78 11.62 -15.09 -2.36
C VAL A 78 13.09 -14.67 -2.22
N GLU A 79 13.35 -13.38 -2.01
CA GLU A 79 14.71 -12.85 -1.84
C GLU A 79 15.29 -13.06 -0.43
N GLY A 80 14.47 -13.45 0.55
CA GLY A 80 14.86 -13.69 1.95
C GLY A 80 15.67 -14.97 2.20
N GLY A 81 16.46 -15.44 1.23
CA GLY A 81 17.24 -16.67 1.31
C GLY A 81 18.75 -16.44 1.24
N ILE A 82 19.44 -16.95 2.28
CA ILE A 82 20.87 -17.26 2.36
C ILE A 82 21.80 -16.08 2.70
N ASP A 83 21.58 -15.42 3.85
CA ASP A 83 22.69 -15.01 4.73
C ASP A 83 22.15 -14.63 6.12
N GLU A 84 23.00 -14.64 7.14
CA GLU A 84 22.71 -14.36 8.57
C GLU A 84 22.27 -12.90 8.85
N ASP A 85 21.33 -12.35 8.08
CA ASP A 85 20.80 -11.01 8.33
C ASP A 85 19.79 -11.04 9.49
N ASP A 86 20.03 -10.19 10.50
CA ASP A 86 19.16 -9.97 11.65
C ASP A 86 17.69 -9.68 11.22
N VAL A 87 16.72 -10.09 12.04
CA VAL A 87 15.27 -9.87 11.80
C VAL A 87 14.99 -8.41 11.48
N SER A 88 15.73 -7.49 12.12
CA SER A 88 15.64 -6.05 11.89
C SER A 88 15.95 -5.67 10.43
N SER A 89 16.98 -6.27 9.84
CA SER A 89 17.41 -6.00 8.45
C SER A 89 16.37 -6.49 7.44
N ARG A 90 15.82 -7.68 7.66
CA ARG A 90 14.73 -8.23 6.82
C ARG A 90 13.49 -7.34 6.88
N LEU A 91 13.06 -6.99 8.11
CA LEU A 91 11.91 -6.12 8.31
C LEU A 91 12.12 -4.73 7.70
N LEU A 92 13.34 -4.19 7.81
CA LEU A 92 13.71 -2.91 7.20
C LEU A 92 13.57 -2.95 5.67
N GLY A 93 14.08 -4.00 5.03
CA GLY A 93 13.96 -4.20 3.58
C GLY A 93 12.50 -4.21 3.13
N VAL A 94 11.67 -5.04 3.77
CA VAL A 94 10.24 -5.16 3.47
C VAL A 94 9.51 -3.82 3.66
N LEU A 95 9.73 -3.13 4.77
CA LEU A 95 9.07 -1.85 5.05
C LEU A 95 9.51 -0.76 4.09
N ARG A 96 10.78 -0.73 3.70
CA ARG A 96 11.31 0.23 2.73
C ARG A 96 10.63 0.06 1.37
N GLU A 97 10.53 -1.17 0.89
CA GLU A 97 9.87 -1.46 -0.38
C GLU A 97 8.37 -1.17 -0.33
N LEU A 98 7.71 -1.48 0.79
CA LEU A 98 6.31 -1.17 1.01
C LEU A 98 6.05 0.34 0.99
N PHE A 99 6.82 1.13 1.74
CA PHE A 99 6.66 2.60 1.70
C PHE A 99 7.04 3.17 0.33
N ALA A 100 8.01 2.59 -0.39
CA ALA A 100 8.32 3.02 -1.76
C ALA A 100 7.16 2.73 -2.72
N PHE A 101 6.52 1.56 -2.59
CA PHE A 101 5.32 1.21 -3.33
C PHE A 101 4.17 2.18 -3.05
N LEU A 102 3.89 2.45 -1.77
CA LEU A 102 2.80 3.36 -1.36
C LEU A 102 3.03 4.81 -1.83
N ALA A 103 4.30 5.23 -1.98
CA ALA A 103 4.66 6.55 -2.50
C ALA A 103 4.59 6.66 -4.03
N LYS A 104 4.71 5.53 -4.76
CA LYS A 104 4.88 5.52 -6.21
C LYS A 104 3.69 6.07 -6.98
N ASP A 105 2.48 5.81 -6.49
CA ASP A 105 1.23 6.28 -7.08
C ASP A 105 0.26 6.70 -5.95
N PRO A 106 0.37 7.96 -5.46
CA PRO A 106 -0.44 8.46 -4.35
C PRO A 106 -1.95 8.35 -4.58
N ASP A 107 -2.41 8.56 -5.82
CA ASP A 107 -3.82 8.48 -6.17
C ASP A 107 -4.32 7.02 -6.04
N LEU A 108 -3.54 6.07 -6.56
CA LEU A 108 -3.86 4.65 -6.44
C LEU A 108 -3.79 4.15 -4.99
N THR A 109 -2.80 4.62 -4.22
CA THR A 109 -2.69 4.35 -2.78
C THR A 109 -3.90 4.91 -2.02
N GLN A 110 -4.32 6.14 -2.32
CA GLN A 110 -5.50 6.75 -1.70
C GLN A 110 -6.77 5.92 -1.97
N ILE A 111 -6.92 5.40 -3.19
CA ILE A 111 -8.05 4.56 -3.58
C ILE A 111 -7.97 3.19 -2.90
N GLY A 112 -6.87 2.46 -3.06
CA GLY A 112 -6.77 1.06 -2.64
C GLY A 112 -6.53 0.86 -1.15
N PHE A 113 -5.92 1.83 -0.46
CA PHE A 113 -5.49 1.69 0.93
C PHE A 113 -6.32 2.50 1.92
N PHE A 114 -7.01 3.56 1.48
CA PHE A 114 -7.74 4.47 2.38
C PHE A 114 -9.25 4.59 2.09
N ILE A 115 -9.65 4.68 0.83
CA ILE A 115 -11.04 5.05 0.46
C ILE A 115 -11.88 3.87 -0.03
N GLY A 116 -11.28 2.93 -0.77
CA GLY A 116 -12.00 1.80 -1.35
C GLY A 116 -12.69 0.96 -0.29
N ASP A 117 -13.85 0.41 -0.62
CA ASP A 117 -14.63 -0.44 0.29
C ASP A 117 -13.81 -1.64 0.80
N ASP A 118 -12.88 -2.12 -0.03
CA ASP A 118 -11.97 -3.23 0.28
C ASP A 118 -10.72 -2.81 1.07
N SER A 119 -10.50 -1.52 1.36
CA SER A 119 -9.29 -1.04 2.05
C SER A 119 -9.10 -1.71 3.42
N ALA A 120 -10.19 -1.96 4.15
CA ALA A 120 -10.16 -2.70 5.40
C ALA A 120 -9.70 -4.16 5.20
N ILE A 121 -10.16 -4.80 4.13
CA ILE A 121 -9.77 -6.17 3.76
C ILE A 121 -8.28 -6.21 3.42
N VAL A 122 -7.80 -5.26 2.60
CA VAL A 122 -6.39 -5.15 2.24
C VAL A 122 -5.49 -5.02 3.48
N LYS A 123 -5.88 -4.17 4.43
CA LYS A 123 -5.14 -3.99 5.68
C LYS A 123 -5.17 -5.24 6.56
N ALA A 124 -6.30 -5.94 6.63
CA ALA A 124 -6.41 -7.20 7.36
C ALA A 124 -5.56 -8.31 6.72
N GLU A 125 -5.53 -8.40 5.39
CA GLU A 125 -4.67 -9.33 4.65
C GLU A 125 -3.18 -9.02 4.93
N MET A 126 -2.79 -7.75 4.92
CA MET A 126 -1.44 -7.31 5.31
C MET A 126 -1.09 -7.70 6.75
N ALA A 127 -1.99 -7.45 7.70
CA ALA A 127 -1.78 -7.80 9.10
C ALA A 127 -1.61 -9.32 9.27
N ALA A 128 -2.45 -10.13 8.64
CA ALA A 128 -2.34 -11.58 8.69
C ALA A 128 -1.02 -12.10 8.10
N MET A 129 -0.55 -11.51 7.00
CA MET A 129 0.74 -11.88 6.41
C MET A 129 1.93 -11.52 7.31
N LEU A 130 1.90 -10.33 7.93
CA LEU A 130 2.91 -9.89 8.90
C LEU A 130 2.89 -10.74 10.17
N GLU A 131 1.70 -11.11 10.68
CA GLU A 131 1.55 -11.99 11.84
C GLU A 131 2.23 -13.34 11.59
N GLN A 132 1.99 -13.96 10.43
CA GLN A 132 2.63 -15.24 10.09
C GLN A 132 4.15 -15.10 10.03
N TYR A 133 4.66 -14.05 9.38
CA TYR A 133 6.10 -13.78 9.33
C TYR A 133 6.71 -13.64 10.74
N LEU A 134 6.11 -12.80 11.60
CA LEU A 134 6.58 -12.58 12.96
C LEU A 134 6.48 -13.84 13.84
N LYS A 135 5.47 -14.69 13.62
CA LYS A 135 5.34 -15.97 14.32
C LYS A 135 6.43 -16.98 13.93
N ASP A 136 6.84 -17.01 12.66
CA ASP A 136 7.95 -17.85 12.23
C ASP A 136 9.26 -17.41 12.91
N GLU A 137 9.56 -16.10 12.93
CA GLU A 137 10.73 -15.54 13.61
C GLU A 137 10.68 -15.77 15.15
N GLN A 138 9.49 -15.68 15.75
CA GLN A 138 9.27 -15.98 17.18
C GLN A 138 9.52 -17.47 17.50
N ARG A 139 9.08 -18.38 16.62
CA ARG A 139 9.32 -19.83 16.77
C ARG A 139 10.80 -20.15 16.69
N ASP A 140 11.53 -19.45 15.83
CA ASP A 140 12.98 -19.62 15.63
C ASP A 140 13.79 -18.99 16.78
N GLY A 141 13.12 -18.37 17.76
CA GLY A 141 13.71 -17.86 18.99
C GLY A 141 14.33 -16.47 18.85
N LEU A 142 14.05 -15.77 17.75
CA LEU A 142 14.59 -14.45 17.44
C LEU A 142 13.74 -13.31 18.01
N LEU A 143 12.49 -13.59 18.40
CA LEU A 143 11.57 -12.64 19.02
C LEU A 143 11.05 -13.14 20.38
N ASP A 144 10.58 -12.21 21.21
CA ASP A 144 10.02 -12.50 22.54
C ASP A 144 8.83 -13.47 22.44
N ARG A 145 8.88 -14.58 23.17
CA ARG A 145 7.88 -15.66 23.16
C ARG A 145 6.56 -15.27 23.83
N GLU A 146 6.57 -14.28 24.71
CA GLU A 146 5.38 -13.85 25.46
C GLU A 146 4.57 -12.78 24.69
N CYS A 147 5.13 -12.23 23.62
CA CYS A 147 4.49 -11.16 22.85
C CYS A 147 3.44 -11.71 21.86
N ASP A 148 2.24 -11.11 21.84
CA ASP A 148 1.18 -11.45 20.88
C ASP A 148 1.49 -10.83 19.51
N MET A 149 2.05 -11.65 18.60
CA MET A 149 2.45 -11.22 17.25
C MET A 149 1.29 -10.73 16.39
N ARG A 150 0.04 -11.11 16.71
CA ARG A 150 -1.14 -10.55 16.04
C ARG A 150 -1.32 -9.09 16.42
N ILE A 151 -1.20 -8.75 17.71
CA ILE A 151 -1.27 -7.36 18.17
C ILE A 151 -0.12 -6.54 17.59
N VAL A 152 1.09 -7.11 17.51
CA VAL A 152 2.24 -6.45 16.88
C VAL A 152 1.95 -6.16 15.40
N ALA A 153 1.47 -7.15 14.65
CA ALA A 153 1.15 -7.00 13.23
C ALA A 153 0.06 -5.94 12.96
N GLU A 154 -1.04 -5.97 13.73
CA GLU A 154 -2.10 -4.96 13.67
C GLU A 154 -1.56 -3.56 13.98
N SER A 155 -0.70 -3.44 15.01
CA SER A 155 -0.07 -2.19 15.37
C SER A 155 0.85 -1.67 14.26
N LEU A 156 1.62 -2.55 13.63
CA LEU A 156 2.51 -2.22 12.53
C LEU A 156 1.73 -1.71 11.32
N VAL A 157 0.63 -2.36 10.94
CA VAL A 157 -0.27 -1.90 9.87
C VAL A 157 -0.88 -0.54 10.19
N GLY A 158 -1.34 -0.31 11.43
CA GLY A 158 -1.84 0.99 11.85
C GLY A 158 -0.79 2.11 11.80
N VAL A 159 0.46 1.81 12.17
CA VAL A 159 1.58 2.74 12.04
C VAL A 159 1.88 3.03 10.56
N ILE A 160 1.95 2.01 9.71
CA ILE A 160 2.17 2.16 8.26
C ILE A 160 1.06 3.04 7.65
N GLU A 161 -0.21 2.77 7.98
CA GLU A 161 -1.35 3.55 7.51
C GLU A 161 -1.23 5.02 7.93
N ARG A 162 -0.99 5.26 9.22
CA ARG A 162 -0.90 6.61 9.79
C ARG A 162 0.27 7.39 9.21
N LEU A 163 1.45 6.79 9.10
CA LEU A 163 2.65 7.43 8.57
C LEU A 163 2.53 7.66 7.06
N THR A 164 1.91 6.74 6.33
CA THR A 164 1.60 6.93 4.91
C THR A 164 0.77 8.20 4.71
N ALA A 165 -0.35 8.33 5.41
CA ALA A 165 -1.25 9.47 5.27
C ALA A 165 -0.64 10.82 5.71
N GLN A 166 0.20 10.83 6.75
CA GLN A 166 0.60 12.08 7.43
C GLN A 166 2.02 12.55 7.14
N GLN A 167 2.86 11.64 6.66
CA GLN A 167 4.29 11.87 6.47
C GLN A 167 4.71 11.56 5.04
N LEU A 168 4.34 10.38 4.52
CA LEU A 168 4.76 9.93 3.20
C LEU A 168 4.03 10.67 2.07
N LEU A 169 2.70 10.60 2.04
CA LEU A 169 1.90 11.24 0.97
C LEU A 169 1.91 12.77 1.05
N THR A 170 2.34 13.33 2.18
CA THR A 170 2.60 14.76 2.35
C THR A 170 4.06 15.14 2.13
N GLU A 171 4.90 14.19 1.69
CA GLU A 171 6.33 14.37 1.37
C GLU A 171 7.19 14.94 2.51
N LYS A 172 6.77 14.77 3.76
CA LYS A 172 7.52 15.25 4.95
C LYS A 172 8.68 14.31 5.31
N ARG A 173 8.58 13.04 4.92
CA ARG A 173 9.57 11.99 5.20
C ARG A 173 9.68 11.06 3.99
N THR A 174 10.86 10.49 3.78
CA THR A 174 11.09 9.52 2.72
C THR A 174 10.65 8.11 3.16
N SER A 175 10.49 7.20 2.19
CA SER A 175 10.23 5.78 2.45
C SER A 175 11.32 5.14 3.31
N GLU A 176 12.59 5.51 3.08
CA GLU A 176 13.74 5.04 3.85
C GLU A 176 13.66 5.50 5.32
N ASP A 177 13.42 6.80 5.54
CA ASP A 177 13.32 7.36 6.89
C ASP A 177 12.21 6.70 7.71
N LEU A 178 11.05 6.47 7.09
CA LEU A 178 9.91 5.86 7.75
C LEU A 178 10.15 4.39 8.06
N ALA A 179 10.73 3.64 7.13
CA ALA A 179 11.08 2.23 7.36
C ALA A 179 12.06 2.10 8.53
N CYS A 180 13.16 2.88 8.52
CA CYS A 180 14.12 2.93 9.63
C CYS A 180 13.45 3.28 10.96
N HIS A 181 12.57 4.29 10.96
CA HIS A 181 11.89 4.73 12.18
C HIS A 181 10.99 3.63 12.77
N VAL A 182 10.22 2.95 11.91
CA VAL A 182 9.32 1.88 12.32
C VAL A 182 10.09 0.68 12.87
N VAL A 183 11.14 0.22 12.18
CA VAL A 183 11.96 -0.89 12.68
C VAL A 183 12.56 -0.57 14.05
N ASN A 184 13.16 0.60 14.20
CA ASN A 184 13.75 1.01 15.49
C ASN A 184 12.70 1.04 16.61
N LEU A 185 11.49 1.55 16.32
CA LEU A 185 10.41 1.61 17.30
C LEU A 185 9.97 0.21 17.76
N PHE A 186 9.82 -0.75 16.84
CA PHE A 186 9.32 -2.07 17.18
C PHE A 186 10.40 -3.02 17.72
N MET A 187 11.65 -2.89 17.28
CA MET A 187 12.75 -3.76 17.72
C MET A 187 13.45 -3.25 18.99
N HIS A 188 13.46 -1.93 19.22
CA HIS A 188 14.18 -1.32 20.34
C HIS A 188 13.27 -0.50 21.28
N GLY A 189 12.06 -0.17 20.84
CA GLY A 189 11.17 0.72 21.60
C GLY A 189 11.65 2.17 21.59
N ILE A 190 11.07 2.98 22.49
CA ILE A 190 11.43 4.40 22.67
C ILE A 190 12.38 4.64 23.84
N ARG A 191 12.66 3.60 24.64
CA ARG A 191 13.41 3.72 25.89
C ARG A 191 14.86 3.28 25.69
N LYS A 192 15.80 4.06 26.25
CA LYS A 192 17.23 3.78 26.14
C LYS A 192 17.70 2.54 26.93
N ASP A 193 17.02 2.18 28.02
CA ASP A 193 17.29 1.01 28.88
C ASP A 193 15.96 0.36 29.28
N PRO A 194 15.76 -0.95 29.38
CA PRO A 194 14.47 -1.55 29.77
C PRO A 194 14.07 -1.26 31.24
N VAL A 195 12.76 -1.23 31.54
CA VAL A 195 12.26 -1.22 32.94
C VAL A 195 12.73 -2.52 33.58
N LYS A 196 13.55 -2.45 34.63
CA LYS A 196 13.72 -3.61 35.52
C LYS A 196 12.34 -3.86 36.13
N GLY A 197 11.66 -4.91 35.68
CA GLY A 197 10.36 -5.29 36.22
C GLY A 197 10.44 -5.35 37.74
N VAL A 198 9.48 -4.72 38.42
CA VAL A 198 9.25 -5.02 39.82
C VAL A 198 8.79 -6.47 39.86
N SER A 199 9.57 -7.28 40.57
CA SER A 199 9.29 -8.68 40.88
C SER A 199 8.00 -8.82 41.69
#